data_AF-A0AB38AVT4-F1
#
_entry.id   AF-A0AB38AVT4-F1
#
_cell.length_a   1.000
_cell.length_b   1.000
_cell.length_c   1.000
_cell.angle_alpha   90.00
_cell.angle_beta   90.00
_cell.angle_gamma   90.00
#
_symmetry.space_group_name_H-M   'P 1'
#
loop_
_entity.id
_entity.type
_entity.pdbx_description
1 polymer ?
#
loop_
_entity_poly.entity_id
_entity_poly.type
_entity_poly.pdbx_seq_one_letter_code
_entity_poly.pdbx_strand_id
1 'polypeptide(L)'
;MTTSAAGQPLIPQPPATVAALRQAISQIAPAALPAFTRELDQAADQSRQGSDLAPLQRFIAQWAAYVHIQRQPDVAADLRRWENAAESGDAAQARQAASEIGRILDEAHAAIGLPAR
;
A
#
# COMPACT_ATOMS: atom_id res chain seq x y z
N MET A 1 -1.53 10.13 30.53
CA MET A 1 -1.88 10.28 29.11
C MET A 1 -0.59 10.30 28.31
N THR A 2 -0.14 9.15 27.81
CA THR A 2 1.03 9.08 26.93
C THR A 2 0.55 9.31 25.51
N THR A 3 0.57 10.56 25.07
CA THR A 3 0.45 10.88 23.65
C THR A 3 1.66 10.27 22.96
N SER A 4 1.48 9.12 22.29
CA SER A 4 2.51 8.58 21.41
C SER A 4 2.81 9.67 20.39
N ALA A 5 4.06 10.15 20.35
CA ALA A 5 4.49 11.09 19.35
C ALA A 5 4.33 10.40 17.99
N ALA A 6 3.26 10.71 17.27
CA ALA A 6 3.01 10.18 15.94
C ALA A 6 4.25 10.49 15.08
N GLY A 7 4.97 9.45 14.68
CA GLY A 7 6.21 9.59 13.94
C GLY A 7 5.93 10.37 12.66
N GLN A 8 6.64 11.48 12.44
CA GLN A 8 6.47 12.27 11.22
C GLN A 8 6.72 11.39 9.98
N PRO A 9 5.97 11.58 8.88
CA PRO A 9 6.15 10.73 7.71
C PRO A 9 7.59 10.76 7.19
N LEU A 10 8.13 9.59 6.83
CA LEU A 10 9.50 9.42 6.34
C LEU A 10 9.78 10.26 5.08
N ILE A 11 8.76 10.41 4.23
CA ILE A 11 8.78 11.24 3.03
C ILE A 11 7.43 11.97 2.88
N PRO A 12 7.39 13.11 2.17
CA PRO A 12 6.12 13.70 1.74
C PRO A 12 5.33 12.70 0.87
N GLN A 13 4.01 12.87 0.82
CA GLN A 13 3.17 12.07 -0.07
C GLN A 13 3.61 12.31 -1.53
N PRO A 14 4.09 11.27 -2.26
CA PRO A 14 4.48 11.45 -3.64
C PRO A 14 3.27 11.58 -4.56
N PRO A 15 3.43 12.22 -5.74
CA PRO A 15 2.45 12.14 -6.81
C PRO A 15 2.13 10.68 -7.18
N ALA A 16 0.87 10.41 -7.55
CA ALA A 16 0.42 9.09 -8.01
C ALA A 16 0.88 8.81 -9.46
N THR A 17 2.19 8.74 -9.68
CA THR A 17 2.81 8.37 -10.96
C THR A 17 3.82 7.25 -10.76
N VAL A 18 4.00 6.40 -11.78
CA VAL A 18 4.91 5.24 -11.71
C VAL A 18 6.33 5.65 -11.30
N ALA A 19 6.85 6.75 -11.85
CA ALA A 19 8.20 7.23 -11.56
C ALA A 19 8.32 7.72 -10.10
N ALA A 20 7.37 8.53 -9.63
CA ALA A 20 7.40 9.06 -8.27
C ALA A 20 7.20 7.94 -7.22
N LEU A 21 6.32 6.98 -7.50
CA LEU A 21 6.12 5.81 -6.65
C LEU A 21 7.37 4.92 -6.59
N ARG A 22 8.01 4.64 -7.73
CA ARG A 22 9.28 3.89 -7.77
C ARG A 22 10.36 4.59 -6.95
N GLN A 23 10.49 5.91 -7.07
CA GLN A 23 11.44 6.70 -6.30
C GLN A 23 11.15 6.63 -4.80
N ALA A 24 9.89 6.79 -4.39
CA ALA A 24 9.47 6.66 -3.00
C ALA A 24 9.80 5.28 -2.44
N ILE A 25 9.45 4.22 -3.16
CA ILE A 25 9.72 2.82 -2.75
C ILE A 25 11.22 2.59 -2.59
N SER A 26 12.05 3.12 -3.48
CA SER A 26 13.51 2.98 -3.36
C SER A 26 14.08 3.58 -2.07
N GLN A 27 13.40 4.59 -1.50
CA GLN A 27 13.82 5.27 -0.26
C GLN A 27 13.29 4.57 1.00
N ILE A 28 12.03 4.15 1.01
CA ILE A 28 11.36 3.69 2.24
C ILE A 28 11.11 2.18 2.31
N ALA A 29 11.11 1.49 1.18
CA ALA A 29 10.79 0.06 1.08
C ALA A 29 11.54 -0.61 -0.09
N PRO A 30 12.88 -0.56 -0.16
CA PRO A 30 13.64 -1.03 -1.31
C PRO A 30 13.42 -2.52 -1.63
N ALA A 31 13.08 -3.33 -0.63
CA ALA A 31 12.74 -4.75 -0.81
C ALA A 31 11.48 -4.97 -1.67
N ALA A 32 10.61 -3.97 -1.82
CA ALA A 32 9.40 -4.04 -2.64
C ALA A 32 9.65 -3.69 -4.13
N LEU A 33 10.83 -3.20 -4.51
CA LEU A 33 11.14 -2.82 -5.90
C LEU A 33 10.99 -3.97 -6.91
N PRO A 34 11.37 -5.23 -6.60
CA PRO A 34 11.15 -6.34 -7.53
C PRO A 34 9.66 -6.62 -7.76
N ALA A 35 8.84 -6.56 -6.70
CA ALA A 35 7.39 -6.74 -6.81
C ALA A 35 6.76 -5.60 -7.64
N PHE A 36 7.11 -4.35 -7.34
CA PHE A 36 6.66 -3.18 -8.09
C PHE A 36 6.94 -3.30 -9.58
N THR A 37 8.15 -3.75 -9.94
CA THR A 37 8.55 -3.88 -11.35
C THR A 37 7.74 -4.98 -12.06
N ARG A 38 7.61 -6.17 -11.44
CA ARG A 38 6.82 -7.26 -12.02
C ARG A 38 5.35 -6.89 -12.21
N GLU A 39 4.75 -6.25 -11.21
CA GLU A 39 3.34 -5.84 -11.28
C GLU A 39 3.11 -4.72 -12.29
N LEU A 40 4.07 -3.80 -12.46
CA LEU A 40 4.02 -2.79 -13.51
C LEU A 40 4.02 -3.43 -14.89
N ASP A 41 4.92 -4.39 -15.13
CA ASP A 41 5.00 -5.12 -16.40
C ASP A 41 3.68 -5.85 -16.68
N GLN A 42 3.14 -6.56 -15.68
CA GLN A 42 1.84 -7.23 -15.78
C GLN A 42 0.69 -6.26 -16.08
N ALA A 43 0.61 -5.13 -15.39
CA ALA A 43 -0.42 -4.13 -15.61
C ALA A 43 -0.31 -3.48 -16.99
N ALA A 44 0.90 -3.25 -17.48
CA ALA A 44 1.15 -2.75 -18.83
C ALA A 44 0.68 -3.75 -19.89
N ASP A 45 1.03 -5.03 -19.74
CA ASP A 45 0.61 -6.09 -20.67
C ASP A 45 -0.92 -6.25 -20.70
N GLN A 46 -1.57 -6.28 -19.54
CA GLN A 46 -3.02 -6.35 -19.44
C GLN A 46 -3.69 -5.13 -20.09
N SER A 47 -3.13 -3.93 -19.89
CA SER A 47 -3.67 -2.71 -20.49
C SER A 47 -3.58 -2.74 -22.02
N ARG A 48 -2.47 -3.26 -22.56
CA ARG A 48 -2.28 -3.44 -24.01
C ARG A 48 -3.25 -4.48 -24.58
N GLN A 49 -3.40 -5.62 -23.91
CA GLN A 49 -4.29 -6.71 -24.36
C GLN A 49 -5.77 -6.28 -24.35
N GLY A 50 -6.20 -5.59 -23.30
CA GLY A 50 -7.58 -5.10 -23.16
C GLY A 50 -7.87 -3.80 -23.91
N SER A 51 -6.84 -3.12 -24.44
CA SER A 51 -6.95 -1.76 -25.02
C SER A 51 -7.60 -0.74 -24.06
N ASP A 52 -7.31 -0.87 -22.75
CA ASP A 52 -7.83 -0.03 -21.68
C ASP A 52 -6.74 0.23 -20.63
N LEU A 53 -6.70 1.43 -20.06
CA LEU A 53 -5.74 1.82 -19.03
C LEU A 53 -6.16 1.40 -17.62
N ALA A 54 -7.35 0.82 -17.43
CA ALA A 54 -7.84 0.41 -16.11
C ALA A 54 -6.85 -0.47 -15.31
N PRO A 55 -6.12 -1.45 -15.89
CA PRO A 55 -5.12 -2.21 -15.14
C PRO A 55 -3.97 -1.34 -14.63
N LEU A 56 -3.48 -0.40 -15.45
CA LEU A 56 -2.43 0.53 -15.04
C LEU A 56 -2.92 1.53 -13.98
N GLN A 57 -4.17 1.97 -14.07
CA GLN A 57 -4.79 2.84 -13.05
C GLN A 57 -4.90 2.12 -11.70
N ARG A 58 -5.32 0.85 -11.68
CA ARG A 58 -5.35 0.03 -10.47
C ARG A 58 -3.97 -0.17 -9.87
N PHE A 59 -2.97 -0.45 -10.71
CA PHE A 59 -1.56 -0.53 -10.28
C PHE A 59 -1.11 0.75 -9.56
N ILE A 60 -1.38 1.92 -10.15
CA ILE A 60 -1.02 3.20 -9.53
C ILE A 60 -1.74 3.39 -8.18
N ALA A 61 -3.03 3.08 -8.10
CA ALA A 61 -3.80 3.21 -6.87
C ALA A 61 -3.28 2.32 -5.74
N GLN A 62 -3.07 1.04 -6.03
CA GLN A 62 -2.52 0.07 -5.08
C GLN A 62 -1.17 0.52 -4.52
N TRP A 63 -0.24 0.92 -5.39
CA TRP A 63 1.10 1.31 -4.98
C TRP A 63 1.15 2.70 -4.32
N ALA A 64 0.22 3.60 -4.66
CA ALA A 64 0.07 4.86 -3.93
C ALA A 64 -0.44 4.64 -2.50
N ALA A 65 -1.38 3.71 -2.28
CA ALA A 65 -1.83 3.32 -0.94
C ALA A 65 -0.72 2.63 -0.15
N TYR A 66 0.02 1.69 -0.79
CA TYR A 66 1.19 1.06 -0.18
C TYR A 66 2.21 2.10 0.30
N VAL A 67 2.60 3.04 -0.57
CA VAL A 67 3.56 4.10 -0.21
C VAL A 67 3.02 5.01 0.89
N HIS A 68 1.72 5.34 0.85
CA HIS A 68 1.06 6.12 1.90
C HIS A 68 1.17 5.46 3.28
N ILE A 69 1.01 4.14 3.34
CA ILE A 69 1.17 3.37 4.58
C ILE A 69 2.65 3.31 4.98
N GLN A 70 3.55 2.93 4.06
CA GLN A 70 4.97 2.75 4.39
C GLN A 70 5.68 4.04 4.81
N ARG A 71 5.23 5.21 4.34
CA ARG A 71 5.78 6.50 4.81
C ARG A 71 5.41 6.81 6.26
N GLN A 72 4.48 6.08 6.87
CA GLN A 72 4.03 6.23 8.26
C GLN A 72 4.46 5.00 9.07
N PRO A 73 5.61 5.05 9.79
CA PRO A 73 6.18 3.86 10.43
C PRO A 73 5.25 3.13 11.38
N ASP A 74 4.42 3.88 12.13
CA ASP A 74 3.47 3.32 13.08
C ASP A 74 2.36 2.53 12.37
N VAL A 75 1.74 3.14 11.34
CA VAL A 75 0.71 2.49 10.52
C VAL A 75 1.27 1.27 9.78
N ALA A 76 2.48 1.37 9.23
CA ALA A 76 3.16 0.24 8.58
C ALA A 76 3.49 -0.90 9.56
N ALA A 77 3.84 -0.58 10.81
CA ALA A 77 4.06 -1.58 11.85
C ALA A 77 2.76 -2.27 12.25
N ASP A 78 1.67 -1.52 12.40
CA ASP A 78 0.35 -2.07 12.72
C ASP A 78 -0.18 -2.97 11.60
N LEU A 79 -0.03 -2.55 10.33
CA LEU A 79 -0.38 -3.40 9.19
C LEU A 79 0.36 -4.75 9.26
N ARG A 80 1.69 -4.73 9.46
CA ARG A 80 2.48 -5.96 9.57
C ARG A 80 2.05 -6.84 10.75
N ARG A 81 1.65 -6.25 11.88
CA ARG A 81 1.14 -7.02 13.03
C ARG A 81 -0.15 -7.75 12.66
N TRP A 82 -1.06 -7.10 11.96
CA TRP A 82 -2.30 -7.72 11.52
C TRP A 82 -2.08 -8.75 10.41
N GLU A 83 -1.19 -8.49 9.45
CA GLU A 83 -0.80 -9.47 8.43
C GLU A 83 -0.27 -10.75 9.07
N ASN A 84 0.64 -10.63 10.05
CA ASN A 84 1.16 -11.77 10.80
C ASN A 84 0.04 -12.51 11.56
N ALA A 85 -0.88 -11.78 12.21
CA ALA A 85 -2.01 -12.38 12.93
C ALA A 85 -3.00 -13.10 12.00
N ALA A 86 -3.17 -12.60 10.77
CA ALA A 86 -3.99 -13.26 9.75
C ALA A 86 -3.36 -14.58 9.26
N GLU A 87 -2.03 -14.63 9.18
CA GLU A 87 -1.30 -15.81 8.74
C GLU A 87 -1.17 -16.89 9.83
N SER A 88 -0.96 -16.48 11.10
CA SER A 88 -0.67 -17.42 12.20
C SER A 88 -1.82 -17.68 13.17
N GLY A 89 -2.92 -16.93 13.07
CA GLY A 89 -4.04 -16.98 14.02
C GLY A 89 -5.07 -18.08 13.75
N ASP A 90 -5.95 -18.31 14.72
CA ASP A 90 -7.15 -19.11 14.49
C ASP A 90 -8.16 -18.39 13.56
N ALA A 91 -9.23 -19.07 13.16
CA ALA A 91 -10.21 -18.50 12.23
C ALA A 91 -10.86 -17.19 12.73
N ALA A 92 -11.01 -17.00 14.05
CA ALA A 92 -11.56 -15.77 14.61
C ALA A 92 -10.54 -14.64 14.57
N GLN A 93 -9.29 -14.93 14.93
CA GLN A 93 -8.17 -14.00 14.86
C GLN A 93 -7.89 -13.56 13.42
N ALA A 94 -7.92 -14.49 12.46
CA ALA A 94 -7.73 -14.20 11.05
C ALA A 94 -8.82 -13.27 10.50
N ARG A 95 -10.08 -13.47 10.91
CA ARG A 95 -11.19 -12.58 10.51
C ARG A 95 -11.05 -11.18 11.10
N GLN A 96 -10.65 -11.08 12.37
CA GLN A 96 -10.38 -9.79 13.00
C GLN A 96 -9.23 -9.07 12.30
N ALA A 97 -8.13 -9.78 12.05
CA ALA A 97 -6.97 -9.24 11.35
C ALA A 97 -7.32 -8.74 9.94
N ALA A 98 -8.07 -9.52 9.16
CA ALA A 98 -8.54 -9.10 7.85
C ALA A 98 -9.40 -7.82 7.90
N SER A 99 -10.23 -7.67 8.94
CA SER A 99 -11.06 -6.47 9.13
C SER A 99 -10.21 -5.23 9.43
N GLU A 100 -9.19 -5.37 10.27
CA GLU A 100 -8.27 -4.27 10.60
C GLU A 100 -7.34 -3.90 9.43
N ILE A 101 -6.86 -4.90 8.68
CA ILE A 101 -6.12 -4.67 7.42
C ILE A 101 -6.99 -3.88 6.45
N GLY A 102 -8.25 -4.30 6.25
CA GLY A 102 -9.21 -3.60 5.40
C GLY A 102 -9.39 -2.14 5.82
N ARG A 103 -9.57 -1.87 7.12
CA ARG A 103 -9.69 -0.52 7.65
C ARG A 103 -8.46 0.35 7.34
N ILE A 104 -7.25 -0.18 7.56
CA ILE A 104 -6.00 0.54 7.27
C ILE A 104 -5.90 0.88 5.77
N LEU A 105 -6.25 -0.07 4.90
CA LEU A 105 -6.23 0.13 3.45
C LEU A 105 -7.27 1.17 3.02
N ASP A 106 -8.48 1.12 3.55
CA ASP A 106 -9.55 2.09 3.23
C ASP A 106 -9.18 3.51 3.66
N GLU A 107 -8.60 3.67 4.86
CA GLU A 107 -8.09 4.95 5.35
C GLU A 107 -6.98 5.49 4.44
N ALA A 108 -6.07 4.63 3.99
CA ALA A 108 -5.00 5.02 3.08
C ALA A 108 -5.54 5.48 1.71
N HIS A 109 -6.51 4.77 1.15
CA HIS A 109 -7.17 5.12 -0.12
C HIS A 109 -7.93 6.45 -0.01
N ALA A 110 -8.68 6.64 1.08
CA ALA A 110 -9.38 7.90 1.36
C ALA A 110 -8.41 9.09 1.46
N ALA A 111 -7.27 8.90 2.14
CA ALA A 111 -6.27 9.95 2.34
C ALA A 111 -5.57 10.40 1.05
N ILE A 112 -5.43 9.52 0.06
CA ILE A 112 -4.82 9.85 -1.25
C ILE A 112 -5.86 10.23 -2.32
N GLY A 113 -7.15 10.19 -1.99
CA GLY A 113 -8.24 10.53 -2.92
C GLY A 113 -8.43 9.52 -4.05
N LEU A 114 -7.98 8.27 -3.88
CA LEU A 114 -8.15 7.19 -4.85
C LEU A 114 -9.17 6.18 -4.30
N PRO A 115 -10.11 5.68 -5.12
CA PRO A 115 -11.05 4.67 -4.65
C PRO A 115 -10.33 3.36 -4.32
N ALA A 116 -10.66 2.75 -3.18
CA ALA A 116 -10.35 1.35 -2.91
C ALA A 116 -11.14 0.50 -3.92
N ARG A 117 -10.48 -0.16 -4.87
CA ARG A 117 -11.14 -1.04 -5.84
C ARG A 117 -10.28 -2.26 -6.14
#